data_AF-A0A285UK66-F1
#
_entry.id   AF-A0A285UK66-F1
#
_cell.length_a   1.000
_cell.length_b   1.000
_cell.length_c   1.000
_cell.angle_alpha   90.00
_cell.angle_beta   90.00
_cell.angle_gamma   90.00
#
_symmetry.space_group_name_H-M   'P 1'
#
loop_
_entity.id
_entity.type
_entity.pdbx_description
1 polymer ?
#
loop_
_entity_poly.entity_id
_entity_poly.type
_entity_poly.pdbx_seq_one_letter_code
_entity_poly.pdbx_strand_id
1 'polypeptide(L)'
;MSKNKRSAEDFIHHLYVHMNEIDHFVIFSGLSLKQFVTAFNPVANLLLLKHNYDDGSFNMHTQLDFVPIEEVPNFIKRVSDSTNELCWIDFTDERNLNKLTPMEQAKLLYLSHKKEPIGTPFSEKLSNRFVYHSSNVDKAIKIYFRNLDDAEILVTHIFNNIIREKEANGGIFRKRSKKTKNTIPMLDPDFLKAYRPYAKEGSLLSLSKLEKPKRYEIEVRTLADYDFPDEVWDDLDVILNQSYDDLINIP
;
A
#
# COMPACT_ATOMS: atom_id res chain seq x y z
N MET A 1 29.95 11.34 -19.29
CA MET A 1 28.62 11.81 -19.78
C MET A 1 27.83 12.25 -18.56
N SER A 2 27.48 13.53 -18.43
CA SER A 2 26.64 13.99 -17.33
C SER A 2 25.28 13.31 -17.47
N LYS A 3 24.93 12.41 -16.54
CA LYS A 3 23.52 11.99 -16.40
C LYS A 3 22.74 13.28 -16.14
N ASN A 4 21.85 13.66 -17.06
CA ASN A 4 20.93 14.76 -16.80
C ASN A 4 20.21 14.42 -15.48
N LYS A 5 20.35 15.29 -14.49
CA LYS A 5 19.67 15.15 -13.20
C LYS A 5 18.17 15.16 -13.47
N ARG A 6 17.48 14.09 -13.08
CA ARG A 6 16.03 13.99 -13.16
C ARG A 6 15.43 14.63 -11.91
N SER A 7 14.43 15.49 -12.06
CA SER A 7 13.65 16.04 -10.94
C SER A 7 12.50 15.09 -10.58
N ALA A 8 11.83 15.33 -9.45
CA ALA A 8 10.63 14.57 -9.07
C ALA A 8 9.54 14.56 -10.17
N GLU A 9 9.42 15.65 -10.95
CA GLU A 9 8.41 15.78 -12.02
C GLU A 9 8.71 14.90 -13.25
N ASP A 10 9.94 14.42 -13.40
CA ASP A 10 10.31 13.50 -14.50
C ASP A 10 9.79 12.07 -14.28
N PHE A 11 9.39 11.75 -13.04
CA PHE A 11 8.83 10.46 -12.68
C PHE A 11 7.30 10.50 -12.69
N ILE A 12 6.71 9.36 -13.04
CA ILE A 12 5.25 9.20 -13.04
C ILE A 12 4.72 9.05 -11.62
N HIS A 13 5.46 8.32 -10.79
CA HIS A 13 5.05 7.99 -9.43
C HIS A 13 6.24 7.56 -8.58
N HIS A 14 6.18 7.87 -7.30
CA HIS A 14 7.13 7.44 -6.28
C HIS A 14 6.38 6.68 -5.19
N LEU A 15 6.98 5.57 -4.74
CA LEU A 15 6.46 4.77 -3.63
C LEU A 15 7.62 4.43 -2.70
N TYR A 16 7.53 4.88 -1.45
CA TYR A 16 8.43 4.43 -0.40
C TYR A 16 7.95 3.09 0.16
N VAL A 17 8.89 2.18 0.41
CA VAL A 17 8.63 0.84 0.95
C VAL A 17 9.70 0.47 1.97
N HIS A 18 9.27 0.17 3.20
CA HIS A 18 10.10 -0.42 4.25
C HIS A 18 9.44 -1.71 4.76
N MET A 19 10.12 -2.85 4.63
CA MET A 19 9.59 -4.18 4.92
C MET A 19 10.32 -4.83 6.09
N ASN A 20 9.55 -5.29 7.07
CA ASN A 20 10.02 -6.16 8.15
C ASN A 20 9.44 -7.56 7.96
N GLU A 21 10.29 -8.48 7.50
CA GLU A 21 9.91 -9.88 7.24
C GLU A 21 9.61 -10.67 8.53
N ILE A 22 10.26 -10.32 9.65
CA ILE A 22 10.12 -11.04 10.93
C ILE A 22 8.77 -10.73 11.58
N ASP A 23 8.39 -9.45 11.59
CA ASP A 23 7.15 -8.98 12.18
C ASP A 23 6.00 -8.92 11.16
N HIS A 24 6.24 -9.38 9.93
CA HIS A 24 5.27 -9.49 8.86
C HIS A 24 4.54 -8.16 8.54
N PHE A 25 5.26 -7.05 8.51
CA PHE A 25 4.68 -5.76 8.12
C PHE A 25 5.49 -5.04 7.05
N VAL A 26 4.79 -4.15 6.34
CA VAL A 26 5.39 -3.20 5.40
C VAL A 26 4.84 -1.81 5.68
N ILE A 27 5.73 -0.84 5.74
CA ILE A 27 5.43 0.59 5.79
C ILE A 27 5.54 1.12 4.36
N PHE A 28 4.48 1.76 3.91
CA PHE A 28 4.38 2.43 2.63
C PHE A 28 4.21 3.93 2.83
N SER A 29 4.77 4.72 1.93
CA SER A 29 4.35 6.11 1.73
C SER A 29 4.20 6.38 0.23
N GLY A 30 3.23 7.21 -0.14
CA GLY A 30 2.81 7.39 -1.55
C GLY A 30 1.70 6.42 -2.00
N LEU A 31 1.14 5.64 -1.06
CA LEU A 31 0.01 4.73 -1.26
C LEU A 31 -1.28 5.34 -0.69
N SER A 32 -2.42 5.09 -1.32
CA SER A 32 -3.77 5.41 -0.80
C SER A 32 -4.55 4.17 -0.36
N LEU A 33 -5.49 4.33 0.58
CA LEU A 33 -6.44 3.27 0.98
C LEU A 33 -7.19 2.70 -0.23
N LYS A 34 -7.61 3.55 -1.17
CA LYS A 34 -8.31 3.13 -2.39
C LYS A 34 -7.46 2.20 -3.26
N GLN A 35 -6.17 2.51 -3.44
CA GLN A 35 -5.25 1.63 -4.18
C GLN A 35 -5.08 0.28 -3.47
N PHE A 36 -4.94 0.29 -2.14
CA PHE A 36 -4.87 -0.94 -1.34
C PHE A 36 -6.11 -1.82 -1.54
N VAL A 37 -7.31 -1.28 -1.33
CA VAL A 37 -8.54 -2.09 -1.44
C VAL A 37 -8.78 -2.56 -2.86
N THR A 38 -8.45 -1.75 -3.88
CA THR A 38 -8.57 -2.16 -5.28
C THR A 38 -7.66 -3.37 -5.59
N ALA A 39 -6.48 -3.47 -4.96
CA ALA A 39 -5.56 -4.58 -5.14
C ALA A 39 -6.08 -5.91 -4.57
N PHE A 40 -6.88 -5.85 -3.50
CA PHE A 40 -7.36 -7.03 -2.77
C PHE A 40 -8.88 -7.20 -2.78
N ASN A 41 -9.58 -6.57 -3.71
CA ASN A 41 -11.04 -6.61 -3.74
C ASN A 41 -11.58 -8.03 -4.06
N PRO A 42 -12.54 -8.57 -3.30
CA PRO A 42 -13.13 -7.97 -2.10
C PRO A 42 -12.25 -8.15 -0.85
N VAL A 43 -12.06 -7.07 -0.11
CA VAL A 43 -11.56 -7.14 1.27
C VAL A 43 -12.71 -7.57 2.17
N ALA A 44 -12.45 -8.45 3.14
CA ALA A 44 -13.46 -8.94 4.07
C ALA A 44 -14.03 -7.80 4.96
N ASN A 45 -14.92 -8.14 5.89
CA ASN A 45 -15.48 -7.16 6.83
C ASN A 45 -14.35 -6.48 7.62
N LEU A 46 -14.51 -5.21 7.97
CA LEU A 46 -13.47 -4.43 8.64
C LEU A 46 -13.92 -4.10 10.05
N LEU A 47 -13.19 -4.53 11.07
CA LEU A 47 -13.38 -4.07 12.45
C LEU A 47 -12.54 -2.81 12.63
N LEU A 48 -13.19 -1.70 12.96
CA LEU A 48 -12.55 -0.40 13.06
C LEU A 48 -12.00 -0.22 14.47
N LEU A 49 -10.67 -0.14 14.58
CA LEU A 49 -9.96 0.00 15.86
C LEU A 49 -9.61 1.47 16.18
N LYS A 50 -9.54 2.30 15.14
CA LYS A 50 -9.40 3.76 15.21
C LYS A 50 -9.95 4.37 13.92
N HIS A 51 -10.94 5.25 14.01
CA HIS A 51 -11.59 5.85 12.86
C HIS A 51 -12.41 7.07 13.29
N ASN A 52 -12.76 7.91 12.32
CA ASN A 52 -13.77 8.97 12.46
C ASN A 52 -14.90 8.74 11.43
N TYR A 53 -15.30 7.47 11.29
CA TYR A 53 -16.33 7.03 10.35
C TYR A 53 -17.64 6.78 11.09
N ASP A 54 -18.68 7.53 10.74
CA ASP A 54 -19.94 7.58 11.50
C ASP A 54 -21.02 6.59 11.02
N ASP A 55 -20.85 5.98 9.84
CA ASP A 55 -21.86 5.06 9.27
C ASP A 55 -21.50 3.58 9.52
N GLY A 56 -20.67 3.29 10.52
CA GLY A 56 -20.30 1.93 10.91
C GLY A 56 -21.47 1.17 11.55
N SER A 57 -21.48 -0.15 11.40
CA SER A 57 -22.30 -1.02 12.24
C SER A 57 -21.61 -1.24 13.58
N PHE A 58 -22.35 -1.36 14.68
CA PHE A 58 -21.75 -1.47 16.01
C PHE A 58 -21.84 -2.88 16.57
N ASN A 59 -20.72 -3.45 17.05
CA ASN A 59 -20.73 -4.72 17.75
C ASN A 59 -20.78 -4.51 19.28
N MET A 60 -21.85 -5.01 19.91
CA MET A 60 -22.08 -4.84 21.36
C MET A 60 -21.07 -5.55 22.25
N HIS A 61 -20.40 -6.61 21.78
CA HIS A 61 -19.46 -7.37 22.60
C HIS A 61 -18.07 -6.76 22.62
N THR A 62 -17.61 -6.26 21.48
CA THR A 62 -16.30 -5.58 21.36
C THR A 62 -16.38 -4.09 21.68
N GLN A 63 -17.58 -3.49 21.65
CA GLN A 63 -17.80 -2.05 21.75
C GLN A 63 -17.05 -1.26 20.66
N LEU A 64 -16.95 -1.85 19.47
CA LEU A 64 -16.27 -1.27 18.31
C LEU A 64 -17.20 -1.26 17.10
N ASP A 65 -17.01 -0.27 16.25
CA ASP A 65 -17.65 -0.20 14.95
C ASP A 65 -16.98 -1.17 13.96
N PHE A 66 -17.77 -1.62 13.00
CA PHE A 66 -17.34 -2.46 11.90
C PHE A 66 -18.05 -2.09 10.60
N VAL A 67 -17.43 -2.47 9.48
CA VAL A 67 -17.96 -2.26 8.13
C VAL A 67 -18.17 -3.64 7.49
N PRO A 68 -19.42 -4.02 7.18
CA PRO A 68 -19.72 -5.21 6.40
C PRO A 68 -19.07 -5.15 5.01
N ILE A 69 -18.73 -6.30 4.43
CA ILE A 69 -18.07 -6.39 3.11
C ILE A 69 -18.81 -5.61 2.00
N GLU A 70 -20.14 -5.61 2.02
CA GLU A 70 -20.99 -4.88 1.07
C GLU A 70 -20.88 -3.36 1.20
N GLU A 71 -20.50 -2.84 2.37
CA GLU A 71 -20.37 -1.40 2.65
C GLU A 71 -18.92 -0.89 2.54
N VAL A 72 -17.93 -1.79 2.37
CA VAL A 72 -16.52 -1.42 2.18
C VAL A 72 -16.32 -0.40 1.06
N PRO A 73 -16.98 -0.49 -0.12
CA PRO A 73 -16.86 0.54 -1.15
C PRO A 73 -17.31 1.93 -0.70
N ASN A 74 -18.39 2.02 0.08
CA ASN A 74 -18.91 3.28 0.61
C ASN A 74 -17.98 3.85 1.69
N PHE A 75 -17.48 2.99 2.57
CA PHE A 75 -16.48 3.34 3.57
C PHE A 75 -15.23 3.97 2.95
N ILE A 76 -14.64 3.34 1.92
CA ILE A 76 -13.44 3.87 1.25
C ILE A 76 -13.71 5.26 0.68
N LYS A 77 -14.88 5.45 0.05
CA LYS A 77 -15.24 6.75 -0.55
C LYS A 77 -15.29 7.85 0.51
N ARG A 78 -15.87 7.58 1.68
CA ARG A 78 -16.05 8.57 2.76
C ARG A 78 -14.76 8.82 3.54
N VAL A 79 -13.96 7.78 3.81
CA VAL A 79 -12.74 7.89 4.61
C VAL A 79 -11.57 8.47 3.82
N SER A 80 -11.55 8.29 2.49
CA SER A 80 -10.53 8.93 1.63
C SER A 80 -10.55 10.45 1.70
N ASP A 81 -11.66 11.04 2.14
CA ASP A 81 -11.82 12.50 2.29
C ASP A 81 -11.46 12.98 3.71
N SER A 82 -11.05 12.08 4.62
CA SER A 82 -10.83 12.40 6.05
C SER A 82 -9.34 12.55 6.41
N THR A 83 -9.04 13.53 7.27
CA THR A 83 -7.66 13.89 7.66
C THR A 83 -7.13 13.14 8.89
N ASN A 84 -7.74 12.04 9.31
CA ASN A 84 -7.46 11.42 10.62
C ASN A 84 -6.72 10.08 10.53
N GLU A 85 -6.23 9.61 11.68
CA GLU A 85 -5.66 8.26 11.83
C GLU A 85 -6.74 7.20 11.57
N LEU A 86 -6.37 6.15 10.84
CA LEU A 86 -7.25 5.02 10.54
C LEU A 86 -6.54 3.74 10.94
N CYS A 87 -7.19 2.90 11.73
CA CYS A 87 -6.73 1.56 12.04
C CYS A 87 -7.90 0.57 11.96
N TRP A 88 -7.72 -0.50 11.21
CA TRP A 88 -8.71 -1.58 11.12
C TRP A 88 -8.03 -2.93 10.95
N ILE A 89 -8.77 -3.98 11.29
CA ILE A 89 -8.42 -5.39 11.10
C ILE A 89 -9.55 -6.07 10.33
N ASP A 90 -9.23 -6.86 9.31
CA ASP A 90 -10.27 -7.57 8.56
C ASP A 90 -10.76 -8.81 9.34
N PHE A 91 -11.99 -9.25 9.08
CA PHE A 91 -12.54 -10.46 9.69
C PHE A 91 -13.58 -11.13 8.79
N THR A 92 -13.69 -12.44 8.92
CA THR A 92 -14.52 -13.25 8.01
C THR A 92 -15.99 -13.36 8.44
N ASP A 93 -16.27 -13.40 9.75
CA ASP A 93 -17.60 -13.65 10.30
C ASP A 93 -17.85 -12.83 11.57
N GLU A 94 -18.92 -12.03 11.56
CA GLU A 94 -19.33 -11.19 12.69
C GLU A 94 -19.57 -12.01 13.97
N ARG A 95 -20.03 -13.25 13.85
CA ARG A 95 -20.25 -14.15 15.00
C ARG A 95 -18.96 -14.42 15.76
N ASN A 96 -17.79 -14.26 15.13
CA ASN A 96 -16.51 -14.45 15.80
C ASN A 96 -16.08 -13.23 16.62
N LEU A 97 -16.62 -12.03 16.36
CA LEU A 97 -16.41 -10.86 17.22
C LEU A 97 -16.91 -11.17 18.64
N ASN A 98 -18.10 -11.77 18.75
CA ASN A 98 -18.72 -12.16 20.02
C ASN A 98 -17.98 -13.30 20.75
N LYS A 99 -16.94 -13.88 20.15
CA LYS A 99 -16.10 -14.94 20.75
C LYS A 99 -14.76 -14.39 21.24
N LEU A 100 -14.45 -13.12 21.00
CA LEU A 100 -13.21 -12.50 21.46
C LEU A 100 -13.21 -12.39 22.99
N THR A 101 -12.15 -12.88 23.61
CA THR A 101 -11.93 -12.77 25.05
C THR A 101 -11.55 -11.33 25.42
N PRO A 102 -11.69 -10.93 26.70
CA PRO A 102 -11.22 -9.62 27.15
C PRO A 102 -9.73 -9.37 26.83
N MET A 103 -8.90 -10.42 26.90
CA MET A 103 -7.49 -10.32 26.54
C MET A 103 -7.29 -10.05 25.05
N GLU A 104 -8.02 -10.73 24.16
CA GLU A 104 -7.95 -10.47 22.72
C GLU A 104 -8.45 -9.06 22.37
N GLN A 105 -9.52 -8.59 23.01
CA GLN A 105 -9.99 -7.21 22.85
C GLN A 105 -8.94 -6.19 23.33
N ALA A 106 -8.30 -6.43 24.47
CA ALA A 106 -7.23 -5.57 24.98
C ALA A 106 -6.04 -5.50 24.01
N LYS A 107 -5.70 -6.61 23.33
CA LYS A 107 -4.66 -6.61 22.29
C LYS A 107 -5.04 -5.77 21.08
N LEU A 108 -6.31 -5.79 20.66
CA LEU A 108 -6.80 -4.95 19.55
C LEU A 108 -6.74 -3.45 19.91
N LEU A 109 -7.13 -3.10 21.13
CA LEU A 109 -7.03 -1.72 21.63
C LEU A 109 -5.59 -1.26 21.77
N TYR A 110 -4.70 -2.13 22.27
CA TYR A 110 -3.26 -1.84 22.33
C TYR A 110 -2.70 -1.60 20.92
N LEU A 111 -3.04 -2.46 19.97
CA LEU A 111 -2.59 -2.37 18.58
C LEU A 111 -2.92 -1.02 17.94
N SER A 112 -4.15 -0.51 18.11
CA SER A 112 -4.51 0.80 17.56
C SER A 112 -3.94 1.98 18.34
N HIS A 113 -3.67 1.82 19.64
CA HIS A 113 -3.07 2.86 20.46
C HIS A 113 -1.55 2.99 20.27
N LYS A 114 -0.84 1.87 20.21
CA LYS A 114 0.63 1.79 20.16
C LYS A 114 1.19 1.56 18.77
N LYS A 115 0.33 1.31 17.77
CA LYS A 115 0.70 1.05 16.36
C LYS A 115 1.57 -0.22 16.20
N GLU A 116 1.53 -1.12 17.18
CA GLU A 116 2.26 -2.39 17.23
C GLU A 116 1.44 -3.47 17.98
N PRO A 117 1.52 -4.76 17.58
CA PRO A 117 0.77 -5.82 18.23
C PRO A 117 1.43 -6.30 19.53
N ILE A 118 0.63 -6.87 20.44
CA ILE A 118 1.15 -7.71 21.54
C ILE A 118 1.28 -9.15 21.03
N GLY A 119 2.50 -9.53 20.65
CA GLY A 119 2.80 -10.82 20.05
C GLY A 119 2.51 -10.81 18.56
N THR A 120 1.41 -11.43 18.14
CA THR A 120 1.00 -11.49 16.72
C THR A 120 -0.10 -10.47 16.40
N PRO A 121 -0.07 -9.82 15.22
CA PRO A 121 -1.19 -9.00 14.73
C PRO A 121 -2.35 -9.86 14.19
N PHE A 122 -2.18 -11.19 14.17
CA PHE A 122 -3.12 -12.12 13.56
C PHE A 122 -3.94 -12.87 14.61
N SER A 123 -5.26 -12.81 14.46
CA SER A 123 -6.26 -13.50 15.28
C SER A 123 -6.85 -14.67 14.50
N GLU A 124 -6.73 -15.87 15.06
CA GLU A 124 -7.35 -17.07 14.48
C GLU A 124 -8.88 -16.97 14.45
N LYS A 125 -9.49 -16.39 15.49
CA LYS A 125 -10.95 -16.19 15.57
C LYS A 125 -11.46 -15.24 14.49
N LEU A 126 -10.73 -14.16 14.22
CA LEU A 126 -11.10 -13.23 13.16
C LEU A 126 -10.76 -13.79 11.78
N SER A 127 -9.76 -14.67 11.72
CA SER A 127 -9.17 -15.16 10.47
C SER A 127 -8.74 -13.99 9.57
N ASN A 128 -8.18 -12.95 10.18
CA ASN A 128 -7.79 -11.71 9.52
C ASN A 128 -6.58 -11.96 8.60
N ARG A 129 -6.58 -11.40 7.39
CA ARG A 129 -5.45 -11.42 6.47
C ARG A 129 -4.56 -10.17 6.62
N PHE A 130 -5.16 -9.06 7.04
CA PHE A 130 -4.52 -7.76 7.12
C PHE A 130 -4.79 -7.07 8.46
N VAL A 131 -3.83 -6.28 8.89
CA VAL A 131 -4.07 -5.17 9.83
C VAL A 131 -3.55 -3.92 9.16
N TYR A 132 -4.40 -2.93 9.03
CA TYR A 132 -4.08 -1.68 8.35
C TYR A 132 -4.02 -0.54 9.35
N HIS A 133 -3.01 0.30 9.21
CA HIS A 133 -2.86 1.53 9.96
C HIS A 133 -2.39 2.64 9.01
N SER A 134 -3.09 3.77 8.95
CA SER A 134 -2.63 4.97 8.23
C SER A 134 -2.62 6.18 9.14
N SER A 135 -1.61 7.02 8.96
CA SER A 135 -1.46 8.31 9.65
C SER A 135 -1.15 9.38 8.62
N ASN A 136 -1.99 10.42 8.57
CA ASN A 136 -1.74 11.56 7.69
C ASN A 136 -0.60 12.45 8.21
N VAL A 137 -0.37 12.45 9.53
CA VAL A 137 0.76 13.16 10.14
C VAL A 137 2.07 12.50 9.71
N ASP A 138 2.16 11.17 9.85
CA ASP A 138 3.35 10.40 9.48
C ASP A 138 3.47 10.20 7.95
N LYS A 139 2.46 10.67 7.18
CA LYS A 139 2.24 10.42 5.74
C LYS A 139 2.51 8.95 5.36
N ALA A 140 2.15 8.01 6.22
CA ALA A 140 2.55 6.61 6.09
C ALA A 140 1.39 5.66 6.35
N ILE A 141 1.45 4.51 5.68
CA ILE A 141 0.56 3.37 5.86
C ILE A 141 1.41 2.19 6.31
N LYS A 142 1.13 1.64 7.48
CA LYS A 142 1.70 0.37 7.96
C LYS A 142 0.67 -0.73 7.80
N ILE A 143 1.05 -1.81 7.12
CA ILE A 143 0.17 -2.95 6.88
C ILE A 143 0.87 -4.21 7.37
N TYR A 144 0.21 -4.95 8.25
CA TYR A 144 0.62 -6.32 8.58
C TYR A 144 -0.04 -7.29 7.60
N PHE A 145 0.74 -8.21 7.05
CA PHE A 145 0.33 -9.17 6.05
C PHE A 145 0.44 -10.59 6.58
N ARG A 146 -0.67 -11.32 6.67
CA ARG A 146 -0.62 -12.73 7.11
C ARG A 146 0.26 -13.56 6.19
N ASN A 147 0.19 -13.28 4.88
CA ASN A 147 1.14 -13.76 3.90
C ASN A 147 1.91 -12.56 3.33
N LEU A 148 3.20 -12.48 3.58
CA LEU A 148 4.01 -11.34 3.15
C LEU A 148 4.09 -11.19 1.63
N ASP A 149 3.87 -12.26 0.86
CA ASP A 149 3.77 -12.23 -0.61
C ASP A 149 2.68 -11.28 -1.13
N ASP A 150 1.70 -10.95 -0.28
CA ASP A 150 0.68 -9.96 -0.61
C ASP A 150 1.27 -8.56 -0.80
N ALA A 151 2.39 -8.24 -0.16
CA ALA A 151 3.06 -6.95 -0.34
C ALA A 151 3.53 -6.77 -1.79
N GLU A 152 4.11 -7.80 -2.41
CA GLU A 152 4.51 -7.75 -3.82
C GLU A 152 3.31 -7.63 -4.76
N ILE A 153 2.21 -8.31 -4.45
CA ILE A 153 0.95 -8.19 -5.20
C ILE A 153 0.46 -6.74 -5.16
N LEU A 154 0.47 -6.11 -3.98
CA LEU A 154 0.06 -4.73 -3.81
C LEU A 154 0.92 -3.76 -4.63
N VAL A 155 2.25 -3.82 -4.48
CA VAL A 155 3.20 -2.95 -5.21
C VAL A 155 3.03 -3.12 -6.72
N THR A 156 2.92 -4.36 -7.18
CA THR A 156 2.72 -4.68 -8.59
C THR A 156 1.40 -4.13 -9.12
N HIS A 157 0.31 -4.30 -8.38
CA HIS A 157 -1.00 -3.79 -8.75
C HIS A 157 -0.98 -2.26 -8.90
N ILE A 158 -0.32 -1.55 -7.99
CA ILE A 158 -0.18 -0.08 -8.04
C ILE A 158 0.52 0.35 -9.34
N PHE A 159 1.72 -0.16 -9.61
CA PHE A 159 2.47 0.24 -10.80
C PHE A 159 1.77 -0.16 -12.10
N ASN A 160 1.21 -1.37 -12.18
CA ASN A 160 0.48 -1.83 -13.35
C ASN A 160 -0.78 -0.98 -13.63
N ASN A 161 -1.49 -0.55 -12.58
CA ASN A 161 -2.62 0.36 -12.72
C ASN A 161 -2.20 1.72 -13.27
N ILE A 162 -1.14 2.31 -12.72
CA ILE A 162 -0.61 3.60 -13.15
C ILE A 162 -0.18 3.53 -14.63
N ILE A 163 0.52 2.47 -15.02
CA ILE A 163 0.92 2.22 -16.42
C ILE A 163 -0.32 2.13 -17.31
N ARG A 164 -1.31 1.33 -16.93
CA ARG A 164 -2.56 1.18 -17.69
C ARG A 164 -3.29 2.50 -17.87
N GLU A 165 -3.37 3.34 -16.83
CA GLU A 165 -4.01 4.66 -16.90
C GLU A 165 -3.25 5.61 -17.83
N LYS A 166 -1.91 5.65 -17.74
CA LYS A 166 -1.08 6.45 -18.67
C LYS A 166 -1.22 5.97 -20.12
N GLU A 167 -1.36 4.68 -20.35
CA GLU A 167 -1.60 4.11 -21.68
C GLU A 167 -3.01 4.41 -22.24
N ALA A 168 -4.02 4.46 -21.36
CA ALA A 168 -5.40 4.76 -21.72
C ALA A 168 -5.62 6.25 -22.02
N ASN A 169 -4.97 7.14 -21.26
CA ASN A 169 -5.12 8.60 -21.37
C ASN A 169 -4.35 9.22 -22.55
N GLY A 170 -3.57 8.44 -23.31
CA GLY A 170 -2.83 8.87 -24.50
C GLY A 170 -3.66 9.29 -25.72
N GLY A 171 -4.97 9.54 -25.58
CA GLY A 171 -5.77 10.35 -26.50
C GLY A 171 -6.73 9.62 -27.45
N ILE A 172 -7.77 10.37 -27.81
CA ILE A 172 -8.89 10.07 -28.72
C ILE A 172 -8.45 9.57 -30.12
N PHE A 173 -7.18 9.76 -30.49
CA PHE A 173 -6.59 9.29 -31.75
C PHE A 173 -6.32 7.79 -31.81
N ARG A 174 -6.38 7.04 -30.70
CA ARG A 174 -6.14 5.59 -30.69
C ARG A 174 -7.33 4.76 -31.18
N LYS A 175 -8.51 5.35 -31.38
CA LYS A 175 -9.68 4.67 -32.01
C LYS A 175 -9.40 4.16 -33.44
N ARG A 176 -8.31 4.59 -34.10
CA ARG A 176 -7.91 4.14 -35.45
C ARG A 176 -6.85 3.05 -35.49
N SER A 177 -6.25 2.68 -34.36
CA SER A 177 -5.21 1.64 -34.28
C SER A 177 -5.75 0.39 -33.58
N LYS A 178 -6.77 -0.23 -34.20
CA LYS A 178 -7.31 -1.55 -33.80
C LYS A 178 -6.43 -2.73 -34.28
N LYS A 179 -5.22 -2.48 -34.79
CA LYS A 179 -4.41 -3.48 -35.51
C LYS A 179 -3.06 -3.85 -34.90
N THR A 180 -2.67 -3.31 -33.74
CA THR A 180 -1.47 -3.78 -33.03
C THR A 180 -1.89 -4.17 -31.63
N LYS A 181 -1.92 -5.49 -31.35
CA LYS A 181 -1.96 -6.05 -30.00
C LYS A 181 -0.65 -5.68 -29.28
N ASN A 182 -0.42 -4.40 -29.00
CA ASN A 182 0.64 -4.02 -28.09
C ASN A 182 0.13 -4.38 -26.70
N THR A 183 0.65 -5.47 -26.15
CA THR A 183 0.46 -5.85 -24.75
C THR A 183 0.88 -4.67 -23.89
N ILE A 184 0.04 -4.30 -22.92
CA ILE A 184 0.40 -3.28 -21.94
C ILE A 184 1.50 -3.90 -21.06
N PRO A 185 2.66 -3.24 -20.89
CA PRO A 185 3.72 -3.73 -20.02
C PRO A 185 3.18 -4.03 -18.63
N MET A 186 3.58 -5.16 -18.07
CA MET A 186 3.07 -5.64 -16.79
C MET A 186 4.21 -6.20 -15.94
N LEU A 187 4.31 -5.71 -14.72
CA LEU A 187 5.18 -6.25 -13.69
C LEU A 187 4.54 -7.51 -13.08
N ASP A 188 5.36 -8.51 -12.80
CA ASP A 188 4.96 -9.76 -12.13
C ASP A 188 5.29 -9.67 -10.63
N PRO A 189 4.35 -10.00 -9.71
CA PRO A 189 4.64 -10.01 -8.28
C PRO A 189 5.80 -10.92 -7.89
N ASP A 190 5.97 -12.08 -8.54
CA ASP A 190 7.05 -13.01 -8.18
C ASP A 190 8.43 -12.42 -8.49
N PHE A 191 8.53 -11.53 -9.48
CA PHE A 191 9.77 -10.81 -9.79
C PHE A 191 10.18 -9.85 -8.66
N LEU A 192 9.21 -9.23 -7.98
CA LEU A 192 9.48 -8.27 -6.90
C LEU A 192 10.04 -8.93 -5.63
N LYS A 193 9.87 -10.24 -5.45
CA LYS A 193 10.46 -10.97 -4.31
C LYS A 193 11.99 -10.83 -4.26
N ALA A 194 12.65 -10.72 -5.41
CA ALA A 194 14.09 -10.50 -5.50
C ALA A 194 14.54 -9.12 -4.96
N TYR A 195 13.61 -8.17 -4.80
CA TYR A 195 13.88 -6.80 -4.37
C TYR A 195 13.58 -6.55 -2.89
N ARG A 196 13.10 -7.54 -2.14
CA ARG A 196 12.92 -7.45 -0.67
C ARG A 196 14.16 -6.93 0.07
N PRO A 197 15.41 -7.31 -0.28
CA PRO A 197 16.59 -6.81 0.43
C PRO A 197 16.71 -5.28 0.41
N TYR A 198 16.30 -4.62 -0.68
CA TYR A 198 16.33 -3.15 -0.77
C TYR A 198 15.32 -2.50 0.18
N ALA A 199 14.20 -3.16 0.45
CA ALA A 199 13.15 -2.64 1.33
C ALA A 199 13.44 -2.85 2.83
N LYS A 200 14.48 -3.59 3.23
CA LYS A 200 14.77 -3.88 4.64
C LYS A 200 15.10 -2.64 5.47
N GLU A 201 15.89 -1.74 4.90
CA GLU A 201 16.26 -0.45 5.52
C GLU A 201 15.44 0.70 4.91
N GLY A 202 14.37 0.39 4.17
CA GLY A 202 13.62 1.37 3.38
C GLY A 202 14.17 1.57 1.97
N SER A 203 13.26 1.74 1.00
CA SER A 203 13.59 2.02 -0.38
C SER A 203 12.57 2.93 -1.05
N LEU A 204 13.04 3.77 -1.96
CA LEU A 204 12.22 4.57 -2.87
C LEU A 204 12.15 3.89 -4.23
N LEU A 205 10.94 3.52 -4.64
CA LEU A 205 10.63 2.98 -5.96
C LEU A 205 10.07 4.10 -6.83
N SER A 206 10.79 4.47 -7.89
CA SER A 206 10.43 5.61 -8.75
C SER A 206 10.13 5.16 -10.18
N LEU A 207 8.85 5.19 -10.55
CA LEU A 207 8.38 4.78 -11.89
C LEU A 207 8.64 5.90 -12.90
N SER A 208 9.33 5.57 -13.99
CA SER A 208 9.53 6.46 -15.13
C SER A 208 9.09 5.81 -16.44
N LYS A 209 8.89 6.64 -17.46
CA LYS A 209 8.60 6.20 -18.83
C LYS A 209 9.62 6.79 -19.77
N LEU A 210 10.25 5.94 -20.57
CA LEU A 210 11.08 6.32 -21.69
C LEU A 210 10.25 6.22 -22.97
N GLU A 211 10.43 7.16 -23.90
CA GLU A 211 9.66 7.20 -25.15
C GLU A 211 10.40 6.54 -26.33
N LYS A 212 11.73 6.36 -26.26
CA LYS A 212 12.57 5.89 -27.38
C LYS A 212 13.72 4.96 -26.93
N PRO A 213 13.56 3.62 -26.95
CA PRO A 213 12.31 2.89 -27.20
C PRO A 213 11.32 3.11 -26.04
N LYS A 214 10.03 2.89 -26.33
CA LYS A 214 9.00 3.03 -25.31
C LYS A 214 9.10 1.91 -24.27
N ARG A 215 9.44 2.26 -23.03
CA ARG A 215 9.53 1.31 -21.90
C ARG A 215 9.20 1.98 -20.58
N TYR A 216 8.70 1.20 -19.62
CA TYR A 216 8.52 1.63 -18.24
C TYR A 216 9.63 1.02 -17.38
N GLU A 217 10.16 1.82 -16.47
CA GLU A 217 11.25 1.41 -15.60
C GLU A 217 10.97 1.89 -14.18
N ILE A 218 11.35 1.10 -13.18
CA ILE A 218 11.33 1.51 -11.77
C ILE A 218 12.77 1.60 -11.30
N GLU A 219 13.19 2.81 -10.94
CA GLU A 219 14.46 3.04 -10.27
C GLU A 219 14.30 2.69 -8.78
N VAL A 220 15.22 1.89 -8.24
CA VAL A 220 15.26 1.47 -6.84
C VAL A 220 16.40 2.19 -6.14
N ARG A 221 16.09 2.94 -5.08
CA ARG A 221 17.08 3.61 -4.21
C ARG A 221 16.87 3.14 -2.78
N THR A 222 17.89 2.60 -2.12
CA THR A 222 17.85 2.29 -0.69
C THR A 222 18.03 3.56 0.13
N LEU A 223 17.25 3.69 1.20
CA LEU A 223 17.16 4.88 2.04
C LEU A 223 17.44 4.53 3.51
N ALA A 224 18.66 4.04 3.79
CA ALA A 224 19.02 3.55 5.12
C ALA A 224 19.12 4.65 6.21
N ASP A 225 19.22 5.92 5.81
CA ASP A 225 19.40 7.05 6.72
C ASP A 225 18.08 7.79 7.05
N TYR A 226 16.92 7.22 6.68
CA TYR A 226 15.60 7.84 6.88
C TYR A 226 14.79 7.07 7.94
N ASP A 227 14.67 7.68 9.13
CA ASP A 227 13.89 7.11 10.24
C ASP A 227 12.38 7.27 10.02
N PHE A 228 11.97 8.35 9.33
CA PHE A 228 10.56 8.69 9.12
C PHE A 228 10.20 8.77 7.62
N PRO A 229 9.10 8.12 7.18
CA PRO A 229 8.72 8.13 5.76
C PRO A 229 8.36 9.50 5.18
N ASP A 230 7.99 10.48 6.01
CA ASP A 230 7.62 11.82 5.56
C ASP A 230 8.83 12.67 5.15
N GLU A 231 9.98 12.48 5.80
CA GLU A 231 11.27 13.12 5.46
C GLU A 231 11.72 12.80 4.02
N VAL A 232 11.40 11.60 3.53
CA VAL A 232 11.67 11.17 2.14
C VAL A 232 11.07 12.14 1.12
N TRP A 233 9.91 12.74 1.42
CA TRP A 233 9.25 13.67 0.52
C TRP A 233 9.86 15.06 0.55
N ASP A 234 10.33 15.49 1.72
CA ASP A 234 10.98 16.79 1.89
C ASP A 234 12.35 16.82 1.19
N ASP A 235 13.05 15.66 1.18
CA ASP A 235 14.36 15.49 0.54
C ASP A 235 14.29 14.88 -0.87
N LEU A 236 13.10 14.74 -1.46
CA LEU A 236 12.90 13.93 -2.67
C LEU A 236 13.86 14.32 -3.82
N ASP A 237 14.02 15.61 -4.12
CA ASP A 237 14.94 16.05 -5.17
C ASP A 237 16.41 15.77 -4.83
N VAL A 238 16.78 15.80 -3.54
CA VAL A 238 18.13 15.45 -3.09
C VAL A 238 18.39 13.96 -3.31
N ILE A 239 17.43 13.11 -2.94
CA ILE A 239 17.46 11.66 -3.15
C ILE A 239 17.55 11.33 -4.65
N LEU A 240 16.72 11.96 -5.49
CA LEU A 240 16.69 11.69 -6.94
C LEU A 240 17.97 12.11 -7.67
N ASN A 241 18.72 13.06 -7.10
CA ASN A 241 20.03 13.46 -7.60
C ASN A 241 21.13 12.41 -7.34
N GLN A 242 20.89 11.44 -6.46
CA GLN A 242 21.77 10.30 -6.23
C GLN A 242 21.53 9.21 -7.29
N SER A 243 22.54 8.37 -7.51
CA SER A 243 22.37 7.21 -8.40
C SER A 243 21.40 6.20 -7.76
N TYR A 244 20.58 5.56 -8.58
CA TYR A 244 19.83 4.38 -8.14
C TYR A 244 20.77 3.20 -7.91
N ASP A 245 20.38 2.31 -7.00
CA ASP A 245 21.08 1.07 -6.69
C ASP A 245 20.73 -0.03 -7.70
N ASP A 246 19.46 -0.04 -8.16
CA ASP A 246 18.98 -1.00 -9.15
C ASP A 246 17.92 -0.41 -10.08
N LEU A 247 17.66 -1.10 -11.20
CA LEU A 247 16.71 -0.70 -12.23
C LEU A 247 15.85 -1.88 -12.69
N ILE A 248 14.56 -1.82 -12.36
CA ILE A 248 13.56 -2.79 -12.81
C ILE A 248 13.07 -2.37 -14.19
N ASN A 249 13.29 -3.23 -15.20
CA ASN A 249 12.70 -3.05 -16.52
C ASN A 249 11.35 -3.78 -16.57
N ILE A 250 10.26 -3.06 -16.87
CA ILE A 250 8.94 -3.67 -17.02
C ILE A 250 8.81 -4.17 -18.47
N PRO A 251 8.55 -5.47 -18.68
CA PRO A 251 8.57 -6.12 -19.99
C PRO A 251 7.45 -5.65 -20.93
#